data_AF-A0A3S4H2S6-F1
#
_entry.id   AF-A0A3S4H2S6-F1
#
_cell.length_a   1.000
_cell.length_b   1.000
_cell.length_c   1.000
_cell.angle_alpha   90.00
_cell.angle_beta   90.00
_cell.angle_gamma   90.00
#
_symmetry.space_group_name_H-M   'P 1'
#
loop_
_entity.id
_entity.type
_entity.pdbx_description
1 polymer ?
#
loop_
_entity_poly.entity_id
_entity_poly.type
_entity_poly.pdbx_seq_one_letter_code
_entity_poly.pdbx_strand_id
1 'polypeptide(L)'
;MNRSNDLYQKVTDEIIAALEKGVIPWVRPWREGEPVVPMNALSGRFYHGINIPLLWNSAERQGYESDRWLTFTQIRNAGGNIRKGEKSTLAVFYLPQQREVVDSNGNTILDADGNPKVTSYAVVREFRLFNLQQCEGLPEAFSQPVVMVDDPIAAAEQVARQSAVTITHRRQNRAYYSPGRDCIIMPHPEQFASREDYYGTLLHELTHATGHASRLSRDGITAGKHTFGDPTYSFEELVAEMGAAFLCAHVGIQAKLQHDSYIASWLKVLQQDKKAIFRASGLARNACEYLLEQAQQPLALSA
;
A
#
# COMPACT_ATOMS: atom_id res chain seq x y z
N MET A 1 0.97 13.74 -26.66
CA MET A 1 0.17 13.77 -25.41
C MET A 1 0.86 14.70 -24.43
N ASN A 2 0.14 15.69 -23.90
CA ASN A 2 0.70 16.69 -23.01
C ASN A 2 1.11 16.02 -21.68
N ARG A 3 2.41 15.77 -21.46
CA ARG A 3 2.95 15.08 -20.26
C ARG A 3 2.45 15.71 -18.95
N SER A 4 2.14 17.01 -18.98
CA SER A 4 1.60 17.78 -17.85
C SER A 4 0.20 17.33 -17.37
N ASN A 5 -0.52 16.48 -18.10
CA ASN A 5 -1.84 15.97 -17.69
C ASN A 5 -1.91 14.46 -17.48
N ASP A 6 -0.76 13.78 -17.49
CA ASP A 6 -0.69 12.34 -17.27
C ASP A 6 -0.57 12.02 -15.78
N LEU A 7 -1.68 11.64 -15.15
CA LEU A 7 -1.73 11.29 -13.72
C LEU A 7 -0.74 10.18 -13.35
N TYR A 8 -0.60 9.16 -14.19
CA TYR A 8 0.31 8.05 -13.92
C TYR A 8 1.76 8.52 -13.89
N GLN A 9 2.13 9.40 -14.83
CA GLN A 9 3.47 9.96 -14.88
C GLN A 9 3.74 10.87 -13.68
N LYS A 10 2.82 11.77 -13.33
CA LYS A 10 2.97 12.69 -12.19
C LYS A 10 3.26 11.94 -10.88
N VAL A 11 2.45 10.93 -10.58
CA VAL A 11 2.60 10.14 -9.35
C VAL A 11 3.89 9.33 -9.39
N THR A 12 4.24 8.74 -10.54
CA THR A 12 5.48 7.97 -10.66
C THR A 12 6.72 8.86 -10.51
N ASP A 13 6.72 10.04 -11.12
CA ASP A 13 7.82 11.01 -11.01
C ASP A 13 8.01 11.46 -9.57
N GLU A 14 6.93 11.69 -8.82
CA GLU A 14 7.00 12.04 -7.41
C GLU A 14 7.64 10.94 -6.55
N ILE A 15 7.31 9.67 -6.82
CA ILE A 15 7.88 8.51 -6.13
C ILE A 15 9.36 8.31 -6.50
N ILE A 16 9.69 8.43 -7.79
CA ILE A 16 11.08 8.36 -8.28
C ILE A 16 11.93 9.45 -7.61
N ALA A 17 11.43 10.69 -7.57
CA ALA A 17 12.16 11.82 -6.99
C ALA A 17 12.43 11.64 -5.49
N ALA A 18 11.57 10.92 -4.77
CA ALA A 18 11.82 10.57 -3.36
C ALA A 18 12.87 9.46 -3.23
N LEU A 19 12.77 8.40 -4.04
CA LEU A 19 13.74 7.30 -4.06
C LEU A 19 15.14 7.77 -4.45
N GLU A 20 15.28 8.69 -5.40
CA GLU A 20 16.55 9.30 -5.80
C GLU A 20 17.22 10.11 -4.66
N LYS A 21 16.43 10.59 -3.70
CA LYS A 21 16.92 11.25 -2.48
C LYS A 21 17.20 10.27 -1.34
N GLY A 22 17.08 8.97 -1.57
CA GLY A 22 17.22 7.93 -0.55
C GLY A 22 16.03 7.81 0.40
N VAL A 23 14.90 8.44 0.08
CA VAL A 23 13.67 8.37 0.88
C VAL A 23 12.73 7.34 0.27
N ILE A 24 12.28 6.38 1.07
CA ILE A 24 11.35 5.33 0.62
C ILE A 24 9.91 5.75 1.00
N PRO A 25 9.07 6.18 0.04
CA PRO A 25 7.81 6.88 0.36
C PRO A 25 6.74 6.05 1.06
N TRP A 26 6.80 4.73 0.91
CA TRP A 26 5.88 3.79 1.55
C TRP A 26 6.39 3.30 2.91
N VAL A 27 7.58 3.71 3.34
CA VAL A 27 8.03 3.53 4.72
C VAL A 27 7.68 4.80 5.47
N ARG A 28 6.95 4.67 6.57
CA ARG A 28 6.52 5.82 7.35
C ARG A 28 7.77 6.57 7.86
N PRO A 29 7.87 7.90 7.67
CA PRO A 29 8.86 8.69 8.39
C PRO A 29 8.51 8.69 9.88
N TRP A 30 9.53 8.71 10.76
CA TRP A 30 9.43 8.60 12.22
C TRP A 30 8.74 9.82 12.86
N ARG A 31 7.49 10.10 12.49
CA ARG A 31 6.68 11.19 13.00
C ARG A 31 5.93 10.74 14.25
N GLU A 32 5.99 11.58 15.28
CA GLU A 32 5.02 11.58 16.36
C GLU A 32 3.72 12.15 15.77
N GLY A 33 2.64 11.35 15.79
CA GLY A 33 1.43 11.72 15.07
C GLY A 33 0.43 10.58 14.89
N GLU A 34 -0.86 10.89 14.99
CA GLU A 34 -1.97 9.94 14.89
C GLU A 34 -3.02 10.38 13.84
N PRO A 35 -3.64 9.43 13.12
CA PRO A 35 -3.33 8.00 13.07
C PRO A 35 -2.03 7.71 12.31
N VAL A 36 -1.55 6.47 12.39
CA VAL A 36 -0.36 6.00 11.65
C VAL A 36 -0.65 5.83 10.16
N VAL A 37 -1.80 5.22 9.81
CA VAL A 37 -2.26 5.08 8.43
C VAL A 37 -3.12 6.28 8.06
N PRO A 38 -2.89 6.95 6.90
CA PRO A 38 -3.70 8.08 6.50
C PRO A 38 -5.19 7.73 6.45
N MET A 39 -6.03 8.57 7.05
CA MET A 39 -7.46 8.31 7.15
C MET A 39 -8.30 9.50 6.71
N ASN A 40 -9.52 9.23 6.25
CA ASN A 40 -10.53 10.24 6.10
C ASN A 40 -11.07 10.63 7.48
N ALA A 41 -10.89 11.90 7.85
CA ALA A 41 -11.20 12.36 9.20
C ALA A 41 -12.71 12.31 9.54
N LEU A 42 -13.57 12.36 8.52
CA LEU A 42 -15.02 12.35 8.68
C LEU A 42 -15.57 10.92 8.77
N SER A 43 -15.16 10.03 7.87
CA SER A 43 -15.72 8.68 7.80
C SER A 43 -15.01 7.65 8.68
N GLY A 44 -13.85 7.99 9.23
CA GLY A 44 -13.04 7.04 9.99
C GLY A 44 -12.23 6.08 9.11
N ARG A 45 -12.37 6.15 7.78
CA ARG A 45 -11.85 5.13 6.88
C ARG A 45 -10.40 5.38 6.48
N PHE A 46 -9.57 4.35 6.47
CA PHE A 46 -8.19 4.42 6.01
C PHE A 46 -8.12 4.54 4.48
N TYR A 47 -7.20 5.39 4.03
CA TYR A 47 -6.74 5.40 2.64
C TYR A 47 -5.79 4.21 2.41
N HIS A 48 -5.74 3.75 1.16
CA HIS A 48 -5.02 2.53 0.79
C HIS A 48 -4.24 2.67 -0.51
N GLY A 49 -3.41 1.65 -0.78
CA GLY A 49 -2.62 1.56 -2.00
C GLY A 49 -1.73 2.79 -2.18
N ILE A 50 -1.72 3.36 -3.39
CA ILE A 50 -0.85 4.48 -3.74
C ILE A 50 -1.16 5.77 -2.95
N ASN A 51 -2.35 5.89 -2.34
CA ASN A 51 -2.67 7.07 -1.54
C ASN A 51 -1.86 7.13 -0.25
N ILE A 52 -1.47 5.99 0.32
CA ILE A 52 -0.65 5.95 1.55
C ILE A 52 0.68 6.71 1.35
N PRO A 53 1.56 6.32 0.40
CA PRO A 53 2.83 7.01 0.19
C PRO A 53 2.65 8.45 -0.30
N LEU A 54 1.60 8.76 -1.08
CA LEU A 54 1.32 10.14 -1.50
C LEU A 54 1.00 11.04 -0.32
N LEU A 55 0.15 10.58 0.60
CA LEU A 55 -0.28 11.35 1.76
C LEU A 55 0.84 11.47 2.79
N TRP A 56 1.58 10.39 3.08
CA TRP A 56 2.75 10.47 3.97
C TRP A 56 3.83 11.40 3.43
N ASN A 57 4.18 11.31 2.14
CA ASN A 57 5.18 12.21 1.54
C ASN A 57 4.70 13.67 1.57
N SER A 58 3.40 13.92 1.39
CA SER A 58 2.86 15.27 1.54
C SER A 58 2.90 15.76 2.98
N ALA A 59 2.55 14.92 3.95
CA ALA A 59 2.56 15.28 5.35
C ALA A 59 3.97 15.57 5.85
N GLU A 60 4.96 14.76 5.46
CA GLU A 60 6.37 14.97 5.79
C GLU A 60 6.89 16.30 5.25
N ARG A 61 6.67 16.58 3.96
CA ARG A 61 7.13 17.82 3.32
C ARG A 61 6.55 19.09 3.96
N GLN A 62 5.34 18.99 4.49
CA GLN A 62 4.61 20.12 5.06
C GLN A 62 4.68 20.17 6.60
N GLY A 63 5.33 19.20 7.24
CA GLY A 63 5.43 19.11 8.69
C GLY A 63 4.08 18.87 9.38
N TYR A 64 3.19 18.08 8.77
CA TYR A 64 1.91 17.72 9.40
C TYR A 64 2.11 16.64 10.46
N GLU A 65 1.47 16.83 11.61
CA GLU A 65 1.50 15.97 12.80
C GLU A 65 0.37 14.93 12.79
N SER A 66 -0.67 15.11 11.98
CA SER A 66 -1.77 14.15 11.88
C SER A 66 -1.93 13.66 10.45
N ASP A 67 -2.16 12.37 10.24
CA ASP A 67 -2.49 11.82 8.92
C ASP A 67 -4.02 11.77 8.70
N ARG A 68 -4.74 12.81 9.14
CA ARG A 68 -6.19 12.98 8.94
C ARG A 68 -6.48 13.94 7.81
N TRP A 69 -7.27 13.48 6.84
CA TRP A 69 -7.50 14.20 5.60
C TRP A 69 -8.99 14.33 5.26
N LEU A 70 -9.34 15.40 4.57
CA LEU A 70 -10.69 15.70 4.10
C LEU A 70 -10.67 16.26 2.68
N THR A 71 -11.77 16.07 1.95
CA THR A 71 -12.00 16.81 0.70
C THR A 71 -12.48 18.23 0.99
N PHE A 72 -12.32 19.14 0.02
CA PHE A 72 -12.88 20.49 0.10
C PHE A 72 -14.37 20.48 0.48
N THR A 73 -15.15 19.61 -0.18
CA THR A 73 -16.59 19.50 0.06
C THR A 73 -16.89 19.00 1.47
N GLN A 74 -16.13 18.05 2.00
CA GLN A 74 -16.28 17.57 3.37
C GLN A 74 -16.01 18.69 4.39
N ILE A 75 -14.96 19.49 4.17
CA ILE A 75 -14.62 20.63 5.04
C ILE A 75 -15.75 21.65 5.07
N ARG A 76 -16.28 22.02 3.88
CA ARG A 76 -17.39 22.97 3.76
C ARG A 76 -18.67 22.45 4.41
N ASN A 77 -19.02 21.20 4.17
CA ASN A 77 -20.22 20.59 4.76
C ASN A 77 -20.12 20.47 6.29
N ALA A 78 -18.90 20.36 6.83
CA ALA A 78 -18.65 20.37 8.26
C ALA A 78 -18.64 21.79 8.87
N GLY A 79 -18.83 22.85 8.08
CA GLY A 79 -18.79 24.24 8.54
C GLY A 79 -17.39 24.86 8.59
N GLY A 80 -16.36 24.11 8.20
CA GLY A 80 -14.98 24.58 8.17
C GLY A 80 -14.60 25.31 6.88
N ASN A 81 -13.38 25.84 6.90
CA ASN A 81 -12.73 26.48 5.77
C ASN A 81 -11.27 26.03 5.66
N ILE A 82 -10.64 26.24 4.51
CA ILE A 82 -9.21 26.04 4.32
C ILE A 82 -8.52 27.39 4.51
N ARG A 83 -7.42 27.40 5.27
CA ARG A 83 -6.63 28.62 5.49
C ARG A 83 -6.13 29.18 4.17
N LYS A 84 -6.08 30.51 4.07
CA LYS A 84 -5.72 31.20 2.83
C LYS A 84 -4.29 30.83 2.41
N GLY A 85 -4.13 30.37 1.17
CA GLY A 85 -2.83 30.03 0.57
C GLY A 85 -2.43 28.56 0.67
N GLU A 86 -3.17 27.76 1.44
CA GLU A 86 -2.95 26.31 1.55
C GLU A 86 -3.15 25.60 0.21
N LYS A 87 -2.32 24.58 -0.04
CA LYS A 87 -2.37 23.77 -1.26
C LYS A 87 -2.87 22.36 -0.96
N SER A 88 -3.70 21.84 -1.85
CA SER A 88 -4.19 20.46 -1.76
C SER A 88 -3.10 19.44 -2.03
N THR A 89 -3.31 18.25 -1.46
CA THR A 89 -2.56 17.03 -1.76
C THR A 89 -3.33 16.21 -2.80
N LEU A 90 -2.59 15.64 -3.75
CA LEU A 90 -3.14 14.74 -4.76
C LEU A 90 -3.39 13.36 -4.14
N ALA A 91 -4.57 12.81 -4.38
CA ALA A 91 -4.91 11.42 -4.13
C ALA A 91 -5.65 10.85 -5.35
N VAL A 92 -5.75 9.53 -5.44
CA VAL A 92 -6.40 8.84 -6.55
C VAL A 92 -7.44 7.83 -6.08
N PHE A 93 -8.48 7.64 -6.88
CA PHE A 93 -9.46 6.58 -6.66
C PHE A 93 -9.70 5.82 -7.96
N TYR A 94 -10.11 4.56 -7.81
CA TYR A 94 -10.37 3.66 -8.91
C TYR A 94 -11.87 3.59 -9.14
N LEU A 95 -12.32 3.96 -10.35
CA LEU A 95 -13.70 3.77 -10.79
C LEU A 95 -13.78 2.48 -11.58
N PRO A 96 -14.43 1.43 -11.05
CA PRO A 96 -14.73 0.23 -11.83
C PRO A 96 -15.54 0.60 -13.07
N GLN A 97 -15.18 0.00 -14.19
CA GLN A 97 -15.83 0.14 -15.48
C GLN A 97 -15.92 -1.23 -16.14
N GLN A 98 -16.92 -1.38 -16.99
CA GLN A 98 -17.14 -2.56 -17.80
C GLN A 98 -17.17 -2.16 -19.27
N ARG A 99 -16.66 -3.02 -20.14
CA ARG A 99 -16.84 -2.89 -21.59
C ARG A 99 -17.02 -4.25 -22.22
N GLU A 100 -17.75 -4.29 -23.32
CA GLU A 100 -17.82 -5.48 -24.17
C GLU A 100 -16.45 -5.73 -24.81
N VAL A 101 -16.09 -7.01 -24.89
CA VAL A 101 -14.91 -7.47 -25.60
C VAL A 101 -15.24 -7.54 -27.08
N VAL A 102 -14.43 -6.89 -27.90
CA VAL A 102 -14.55 -6.93 -29.36
C VAL A 102 -13.37 -7.65 -29.99
N ASP A 103 -13.60 -8.28 -31.14
CA ASP A 103 -12.54 -8.87 -31.96
C ASP A 103 -11.70 -7.78 -32.68
N SER A 104 -10.70 -8.21 -33.45
CA SER A 104 -9.84 -7.29 -34.23
C SER A 104 -10.60 -6.49 -35.30
N ASN A 105 -11.82 -6.91 -35.65
CA ASN A 105 -12.69 -6.27 -36.63
C ASN A 105 -13.77 -5.40 -35.98
N GLY A 106 -13.80 -5.33 -34.65
CA GLY A 106 -14.76 -4.53 -33.88
C GLY A 106 -16.09 -5.25 -33.58
N ASN A 107 -16.21 -6.56 -33.85
CA ASN A 107 -17.43 -7.31 -33.53
C ASN A 107 -17.41 -7.77 -32.07
N THR A 108 -18.56 -7.66 -31.37
CA THR A 108 -18.72 -8.15 -30.01
C THR A 108 -18.48 -9.66 -29.94
N ILE A 109 -17.56 -10.07 -29.06
CA ILE A 109 -17.31 -11.47 -28.73
C ILE A 109 -18.38 -11.92 -27.75
N LEU A 110 -19.01 -13.07 -27.99
CA LEU A 110 -20.00 -13.65 -27.09
C LEU A 110 -19.36 -14.64 -26.12
N ASP A 111 -19.97 -14.82 -24.95
CA ASP A 111 -19.64 -15.87 -23.99
C ASP A 111 -20.30 -17.22 -24.34
N ALA A 112 -20.14 -18.21 -23.47
CA ALA A 112 -20.66 -19.56 -23.69
C ALA A 112 -22.20 -19.62 -23.74
N ASP A 113 -22.88 -18.62 -23.18
CA ASP A 113 -24.34 -18.52 -23.13
C ASP A 113 -24.91 -17.62 -24.25
N GLY A 114 -24.04 -17.12 -25.13
CA GLY A 114 -24.42 -16.25 -26.26
C GLY A 114 -24.63 -14.78 -25.88
N ASN A 115 -24.22 -14.35 -24.68
CA ASN A 115 -24.28 -12.95 -24.27
C ASN A 115 -22.97 -12.22 -24.62
N PRO A 116 -22.97 -10.89 -24.78
CA PRO A 116 -21.74 -10.11 -24.92
C PRO A 116 -20.75 -10.39 -23.80
N LYS A 117 -19.56 -10.87 -24.17
CA LYS A 117 -18.46 -11.08 -23.22
C LYS A 117 -18.03 -9.72 -22.68
N VAL A 118 -18.18 -9.50 -21.39
CA VAL A 118 -17.77 -8.26 -20.73
C VAL A 118 -16.40 -8.43 -20.07
N THR A 119 -15.55 -7.42 -20.18
CA THR A 119 -14.31 -7.30 -19.39
C THR A 119 -14.40 -6.11 -18.44
N SER A 120 -13.94 -6.33 -17.20
CA SER A 120 -13.88 -5.29 -16.17
C SER A 120 -12.50 -4.64 -16.14
N TYR A 121 -12.47 -3.32 -16.01
CA TYR A 121 -11.25 -2.53 -15.83
C TYR A 121 -11.53 -1.37 -14.88
N ALA A 122 -10.49 -0.68 -14.41
CA ALA A 122 -10.64 0.50 -13.57
C ALA A 122 -10.09 1.74 -14.26
N VAL A 123 -10.85 2.83 -14.19
CA VAL A 123 -10.37 4.17 -14.54
C VAL A 123 -9.86 4.85 -13.28
N VAL A 124 -8.60 5.27 -13.30
CA VAL A 124 -8.01 6.03 -12.19
C VAL A 124 -8.35 7.50 -12.37
N ARG A 125 -8.88 8.13 -11.33
CA ARG A 125 -9.12 9.58 -11.28
C ARG A 125 -8.40 10.19 -10.09
N GLU A 126 -7.89 11.41 -10.28
CA GLU A 126 -7.36 12.20 -9.18
C GLU A 126 -8.48 12.93 -8.42
N PHE A 127 -8.25 13.15 -7.15
CA PHE A 127 -9.03 14.04 -6.30
C PHE A 127 -8.09 14.76 -5.32
N ARG A 128 -8.64 15.75 -4.61
CA ARG A 128 -7.85 16.67 -3.78
C ARG A 128 -8.22 16.56 -2.31
N LEU A 129 -7.20 16.37 -1.50
CA LEU A 129 -7.29 16.27 -0.05
C LEU A 129 -6.58 17.43 0.62
N PHE A 130 -7.07 17.78 1.80
CA PHE A 130 -6.47 18.75 2.71
C PHE A 130 -6.34 18.09 4.07
N ASN A 131 -5.20 18.31 4.70
CA ASN A 131 -4.96 17.86 6.07
C ASN A 131 -5.80 18.70 7.05
N LEU A 132 -6.17 18.14 8.19
CA LEU A 132 -6.87 18.90 9.25
C LEU A 132 -6.11 20.15 9.67
N GLN A 133 -4.77 20.09 9.73
CA GLN A 133 -3.96 21.25 10.09
C GLN A 133 -4.04 22.39 9.07
N GLN A 134 -4.52 22.15 7.84
CA GLN A 134 -4.75 23.21 6.83
C GLN A 134 -6.11 23.89 6.97
N CYS A 135 -6.96 23.39 7.87
CA CYS A 135 -8.35 23.80 8.01
C CYS A 135 -8.55 24.70 9.24
N GLU A 136 -9.60 25.52 9.20
CA GLU A 136 -10.07 26.37 10.29
C GLU A 136 -11.58 26.21 10.45
N GLY A 137 -12.12 26.41 11.66
CA GLY A 137 -13.55 26.33 11.93
C GLY A 137 -14.16 24.92 11.82
N LEU A 138 -13.34 23.86 11.84
CA LEU A 138 -13.85 22.50 11.92
C LEU A 138 -14.40 22.20 13.34
N PRO A 139 -15.45 21.35 13.45
CA PRO A 139 -15.97 20.90 14.74
C PRO A 139 -14.90 20.19 15.60
N GLU A 140 -15.02 20.31 16.92
CA GLU A 140 -14.11 19.70 17.91
C GLU A 140 -13.99 18.16 17.78
N ALA A 141 -15.01 17.52 17.20
CA ALA A 141 -14.98 16.09 16.91
C ALA A 141 -13.79 15.68 16.01
N PHE A 142 -13.29 16.58 15.16
CA PHE A 142 -12.12 16.33 14.32
C PHE A 142 -10.79 16.41 15.07
N SER A 143 -10.79 16.96 16.29
CA SER A 143 -9.62 17.05 17.17
C SER A 143 -9.51 15.87 18.14
N GLN A 144 -10.54 15.01 18.21
CA GLN A 144 -10.54 13.85 19.11
C GLN A 144 -9.45 12.84 18.72
N PRO A 145 -8.73 12.24 19.69
CA PRO A 145 -7.74 11.19 19.43
C PRO A 145 -8.35 10.03 18.66
N VAL A 146 -7.52 9.34 17.87
CA VAL A 146 -7.93 8.14 17.13
C VAL A 146 -7.59 6.92 17.98
N VAL A 147 -8.46 5.92 17.99
CA VAL A 147 -8.17 4.65 18.69
C VAL A 147 -6.99 3.98 17.98
N MET A 148 -5.94 3.71 18.74
CA MET A 148 -4.71 3.09 18.25
C MET A 148 -4.68 1.59 18.55
N VAL A 149 -3.72 0.89 17.95
CA VAL A 149 -3.41 -0.49 18.32
C VAL A 149 -2.72 -0.47 19.68
N ASP A 150 -3.37 -1.06 20.69
CA ASP A 150 -2.86 -1.07 22.07
C ASP A 150 -1.58 -1.88 22.23
N ASP A 151 -1.48 -3.03 21.56
CA ASP A 151 -0.30 -3.91 21.57
C ASP A 151 0.10 -4.27 20.12
N PRO A 152 1.07 -3.53 19.54
CA PRO A 152 1.52 -3.77 18.18
C PRO A 152 2.06 -5.18 17.92
N ILE A 153 2.72 -5.75 18.93
CA ILE A 153 3.32 -7.07 18.83
C ILE A 153 2.23 -8.13 18.82
N ALA A 154 1.25 -8.03 19.71
CA ALA A 154 0.11 -8.95 19.71
C ALA A 154 -0.71 -8.86 18.41
N ALA A 155 -0.88 -7.65 17.85
CA ALA A 155 -1.55 -7.47 16.57
C ALA A 155 -0.77 -8.14 15.42
N ALA A 156 0.55 -7.99 15.37
CA ALA A 156 1.39 -8.66 14.37
C ALA A 156 1.38 -10.20 14.53
N GLU A 157 1.42 -10.70 15.78
CA GLU A 157 1.27 -12.13 16.08
C GLU A 157 -0.07 -12.69 15.61
N GLN A 158 -1.16 -11.93 15.81
CA GLN A 158 -2.48 -12.31 15.34
C GLN A 158 -2.53 -12.42 13.82
N VAL A 159 -1.97 -11.46 13.09
CA VAL A 159 -1.84 -11.52 11.62
C VAL A 159 -1.07 -12.76 11.19
N ALA A 160 0.10 -13.01 11.80
CA ALA A 160 0.91 -14.18 11.47
C ALA A 160 0.17 -15.50 11.74
N ARG A 161 -0.51 -15.60 12.88
CA ARG A 161 -1.27 -16.80 13.26
C ARG A 161 -2.45 -17.07 12.32
N GLN A 162 -3.21 -16.03 11.97
CA GLN A 162 -4.42 -16.16 11.15
C GLN A 162 -4.11 -16.29 9.65
N SER A 163 -2.88 -15.96 9.23
CA SER A 163 -2.42 -16.23 7.86
C SER A 163 -2.47 -17.72 7.48
N ALA A 164 -2.45 -18.62 8.47
CA ALA A 164 -2.33 -20.07 8.33
C ALA A 164 -1.10 -20.55 7.52
N VAL A 165 -0.13 -19.66 7.25
CA VAL A 165 1.14 -20.02 6.59
C VAL A 165 2.07 -20.68 7.61
N THR A 166 2.70 -21.79 7.24
CA THR A 166 3.65 -22.46 8.14
C THR A 166 4.92 -21.61 8.28
N ILE A 167 5.25 -21.22 9.51
CA ILE A 167 6.47 -20.46 9.83
C ILE A 167 7.43 -21.39 10.57
N THR A 168 8.65 -21.53 10.04
CA THR A 168 9.72 -22.35 10.64
C THR A 168 10.94 -21.51 10.95
N HIS A 169 11.51 -21.68 12.14
CA HIS A 169 12.73 -20.99 12.54
C HIS A 169 13.96 -21.86 12.31
N ARG A 170 15.04 -21.24 11.82
CA ARG A 170 16.36 -21.87 11.65
C ARG A 170 17.44 -20.88 11.99
N ARG A 171 18.58 -21.33 12.55
CA ARG A 171 19.75 -20.46 12.67
C ARG A 171 20.34 -20.20 11.29
N GLN A 172 20.11 -19.01 10.74
CA GLN A 172 20.61 -18.57 9.42
C GLN A 172 20.58 -17.03 9.32
N ASN A 173 21.13 -16.47 8.25
CA ASN A 173 21.22 -15.02 8.03
C ASN A 173 20.29 -14.51 6.92
N ARG A 174 19.16 -15.18 6.70
CA ARG A 174 18.15 -14.77 5.71
C ARG A 174 16.74 -15.19 6.15
N ALA A 175 15.74 -14.37 5.89
CA ALA A 175 14.34 -14.77 5.86
C ALA A 175 13.92 -15.02 4.41
N TYR A 176 12.94 -15.90 4.19
CA TYR A 176 12.32 -16.08 2.87
C TYR A 176 11.02 -16.88 2.95
N TYR A 177 10.08 -16.54 2.09
CA TYR A 177 8.98 -17.39 1.68
C TYR A 177 9.42 -18.40 0.61
N SER A 178 8.95 -19.64 0.72
CA SER A 178 9.26 -20.75 -0.17
C SER A 178 8.01 -21.20 -0.94
N PRO A 179 7.73 -20.67 -2.15
CA PRO A 179 6.49 -20.94 -2.88
C PRO A 179 6.19 -22.43 -3.07
N GLY A 180 7.20 -23.23 -3.44
CA GLY A 180 7.00 -24.67 -3.69
C GLY A 180 6.70 -25.51 -2.44
N ARG A 181 6.91 -24.99 -1.23
CA ARG A 181 6.58 -25.66 0.04
C ARG A 181 5.48 -24.96 0.81
N ASP A 182 5.00 -23.83 0.30
CA ASP A 182 4.07 -22.91 0.97
C ASP A 182 4.43 -22.68 2.45
N CYS A 183 5.68 -22.27 2.71
CA CYS A 183 6.16 -22.01 4.06
C CYS A 183 7.16 -20.86 4.12
N ILE A 184 7.22 -20.20 5.27
CA ILE A 184 8.16 -19.13 5.59
C ILE A 184 9.28 -19.71 6.46
N ILE A 185 10.53 -19.41 6.11
CA ILE A 185 11.69 -19.74 6.92
C ILE A 185 12.27 -18.44 7.50
N MET A 186 12.20 -18.31 8.82
CA MET A 186 12.74 -17.17 9.56
C MET A 186 14.06 -17.54 10.26
N PRO A 187 15.01 -16.60 10.40
CA PRO A 187 16.03 -16.67 11.44
C PRO A 187 15.40 -16.81 12.82
N HIS A 188 16.15 -17.31 13.80
CA HIS A 188 15.67 -17.33 15.19
C HIS A 188 15.36 -15.90 15.68
N PRO A 189 14.28 -15.68 16.45
CA PRO A 189 13.94 -14.35 16.96
C PRO A 189 15.09 -13.67 17.72
N GLU A 190 15.92 -14.45 18.43
CA GLU A 190 17.09 -13.94 19.16
C GLU A 190 18.22 -13.43 18.26
N GLN A 191 18.14 -13.65 16.94
CA GLN A 191 19.10 -13.09 15.97
C GLN A 191 18.72 -11.68 15.50
N PHE A 192 17.49 -11.23 15.78
CA PHE A 192 17.03 -9.89 15.43
C PHE A 192 17.40 -8.90 16.54
N ALA A 193 17.62 -7.64 16.15
CA ALA A 193 17.96 -6.59 17.11
C ALA A 193 16.78 -6.21 18.02
N SER A 194 15.55 -6.42 17.53
CA SER A 194 14.31 -6.11 18.23
C SER A 194 13.19 -7.06 17.80
N ARG A 195 12.08 -7.07 18.56
CA ARG A 195 10.89 -7.85 18.16
C ARG A 195 10.21 -7.20 16.95
N GLU A 196 10.25 -5.88 16.88
CA GLU A 196 9.72 -5.07 15.80
C GLU A 196 10.41 -5.44 14.47
N ASP A 197 11.74 -5.54 14.46
CA ASP A 197 12.49 -5.98 13.26
C ASP A 197 12.14 -7.41 12.84
N TYR A 198 11.91 -8.30 13.82
CA TYR A 198 11.44 -9.66 13.54
C TYR A 198 10.05 -9.64 12.87
N TYR A 199 9.08 -8.90 13.41
CA TYR A 199 7.73 -8.84 12.83
C TYR A 199 7.69 -8.08 11.51
N GLY A 200 8.48 -7.01 11.34
CA GLY A 200 8.60 -6.33 10.04
C GLY A 200 9.09 -7.29 8.95
N THR A 201 10.12 -8.07 9.27
CA THR A 201 10.63 -9.12 8.36
C THR A 201 9.59 -10.22 8.12
N LEU A 202 8.88 -10.66 9.17
CA LEU A 202 7.83 -11.69 9.01
C LEU A 202 6.66 -11.18 8.15
N LEU A 203 6.23 -9.93 8.32
CA LEU A 203 5.14 -9.33 7.56
C LEU A 203 5.52 -9.16 6.07
N HIS A 204 6.80 -8.91 5.77
CA HIS A 204 7.34 -8.98 4.41
C HIS A 204 7.18 -10.38 3.81
N GLU A 205 7.63 -11.41 4.50
CA GLU A 205 7.51 -12.78 4.01
C GLU A 205 6.06 -13.27 3.92
N LEU A 206 5.19 -12.83 4.83
CA LEU A 206 3.75 -13.08 4.75
C LEU A 206 3.14 -12.39 3.54
N THR A 207 3.60 -11.18 3.21
CA THR A 207 3.18 -10.48 1.98
C THR A 207 3.53 -11.32 0.77
N HIS A 208 4.76 -11.83 0.65
CA HIS A 208 5.11 -12.80 -0.41
C HIS A 208 4.21 -14.04 -0.38
N ALA A 209 3.97 -14.60 0.80
CA ALA A 209 3.13 -15.77 0.94
C ALA A 209 1.75 -15.55 0.32
N THR A 210 1.09 -14.40 0.55
CA THR A 210 -0.23 -14.13 -0.06
C THR A 210 -0.26 -14.29 -1.59
N GLY A 211 0.87 -14.19 -2.30
CA GLY A 211 0.95 -14.39 -3.75
C GLY A 211 0.86 -15.83 -4.24
N HIS A 212 0.84 -16.83 -3.35
CA HIS A 212 0.72 -18.24 -3.73
C HIS A 212 -0.53 -18.55 -4.57
N ALA A 213 -0.46 -19.62 -5.37
CA ALA A 213 -1.53 -20.03 -6.29
C ALA A 213 -2.88 -20.32 -5.59
N SER A 214 -2.87 -20.75 -4.33
CA SER A 214 -4.09 -20.97 -3.54
C SER A 214 -4.64 -19.70 -2.85
N ARG A 215 -3.97 -18.56 -3.01
CA ARG A 215 -4.31 -17.28 -2.37
C ARG A 215 -4.56 -16.20 -3.44
N LEU A 216 -3.73 -15.17 -3.51
CA LEU A 216 -3.88 -14.09 -4.50
C LEU A 216 -3.25 -14.42 -5.86
N SER A 217 -2.57 -15.56 -5.98
CA SER A 217 -2.03 -16.11 -7.24
C SER A 217 -1.28 -15.06 -8.08
N ARG A 218 -0.36 -14.32 -7.47
CA ARG A 218 0.43 -13.28 -8.15
C ARG A 218 1.47 -13.91 -9.06
N ASP A 219 1.56 -13.39 -10.29
CA ASP A 219 2.51 -13.86 -11.32
C ASP A 219 3.96 -13.93 -10.82
N GLY A 220 4.40 -12.95 -10.01
CA GLY A 220 5.75 -12.92 -9.44
C GLY A 220 6.08 -14.09 -8.50
N ILE A 221 5.06 -14.81 -8.03
CA ILE A 221 5.18 -16.00 -7.18
C ILE A 221 4.85 -17.29 -7.97
N THR A 222 3.92 -17.23 -8.93
CA THR A 222 3.38 -18.42 -9.61
C THR A 222 4.04 -18.73 -10.95
N ALA A 223 4.61 -17.74 -11.65
CA ALA A 223 5.07 -17.87 -13.04
C ALA A 223 6.43 -18.60 -13.24
N GLY A 224 6.94 -19.27 -12.21
CA GLY A 224 8.16 -20.09 -12.27
C GLY A 224 9.31 -19.56 -11.40
N LYS A 225 10.53 -20.07 -11.62
CA LYS A 225 11.71 -19.65 -10.86
C LYS A 225 12.23 -18.31 -11.40
N HIS A 226 11.81 -17.21 -10.80
CA HIS A 226 12.48 -15.92 -10.98
C HIS A 226 13.73 -15.84 -10.09
N THR A 227 14.77 -15.17 -10.56
CA THR A 227 16.03 -15.01 -9.81
C THR A 227 16.28 -13.54 -9.51
N PHE A 228 17.13 -13.25 -8.52
CA PHE A 228 17.52 -11.89 -8.18
C PHE A 228 18.01 -11.12 -9.41
N GLY A 229 17.47 -9.92 -9.63
CA GLY A 229 17.74 -9.09 -10.80
C GLY A 229 16.80 -9.30 -12.00
N ASP A 230 15.91 -10.29 -11.95
CA ASP A 230 14.81 -10.41 -12.92
C ASP A 230 13.79 -9.26 -12.70
N PRO A 231 13.25 -8.63 -13.76
CA PRO A 231 12.25 -7.57 -13.62
C PRO A 231 10.99 -8.00 -12.86
N THR A 232 10.57 -9.26 -13.02
CA THR A 232 9.40 -9.83 -12.35
C THR A 232 9.68 -10.00 -10.87
N TYR A 233 10.86 -10.52 -10.53
CA TYR A 233 11.31 -10.65 -9.14
C TYR A 233 11.42 -9.27 -8.47
N SER A 234 12.04 -8.30 -9.14
CA SER A 234 12.21 -6.93 -8.62
C SER A 234 10.85 -6.24 -8.37
N PHE A 235 9.86 -6.51 -9.22
CA PHE A 235 8.50 -6.02 -9.05
C PHE A 235 7.78 -6.70 -7.87
N GLU A 236 7.95 -8.02 -7.68
CA GLU A 236 7.38 -8.73 -6.53
C GLU A 236 8.01 -8.31 -5.20
N GLU A 237 9.31 -8.00 -5.16
CA GLU A 237 9.95 -7.40 -3.98
C GLU A 237 9.39 -6.00 -3.69
N LEU A 238 9.11 -5.19 -4.72
CA LEU A 238 8.43 -3.91 -4.53
C LEU A 238 7.03 -4.09 -3.92
N VAL A 239 6.28 -5.12 -4.36
CA VAL A 239 4.98 -5.47 -3.79
C VAL A 239 5.12 -5.90 -2.33
N ALA A 240 6.10 -6.76 -2.03
CA ALA A 240 6.34 -7.27 -0.68
C ALA A 240 6.72 -6.17 0.30
N GLU A 241 7.61 -5.27 -0.09
CA GLU A 241 8.05 -4.14 0.72
C GLU A 241 6.90 -3.15 1.00
N MET A 242 6.13 -2.78 -0.03
CA MET A 242 4.97 -1.92 0.17
C MET A 242 3.93 -2.59 1.08
N GLY A 243 3.68 -3.90 0.89
CA GLY A 243 2.73 -4.65 1.71
C GLY A 243 3.19 -4.79 3.15
N ALA A 244 4.48 -5.06 3.39
CA ALA A 244 5.09 -5.11 4.71
C ALA A 244 4.93 -3.76 5.42
N ALA A 245 5.25 -2.66 4.73
CA ALA A 245 5.15 -1.33 5.31
C ALA A 245 3.69 -0.92 5.60
N PHE A 246 2.75 -1.29 4.73
CA PHE A 246 1.32 -1.09 4.98
C PHE A 246 0.85 -1.91 6.18
N LEU A 247 1.20 -3.19 6.26
CA LEU A 247 0.85 -4.04 7.41
C LEU A 247 1.43 -3.49 8.70
N CYS A 248 2.73 -3.14 8.70
CA CYS A 248 3.40 -2.54 9.85
C CYS A 248 2.67 -1.29 10.33
N ALA A 249 2.25 -0.42 9.41
CA ALA A 249 1.48 0.77 9.75
C ALA A 249 0.10 0.45 10.37
N HIS A 250 -0.60 -0.57 9.88
CA HIS A 250 -1.89 -0.99 10.43
C HIS A 250 -1.77 -1.66 11.80
N VAL A 251 -0.73 -2.47 12.01
CA VAL A 251 -0.51 -3.15 13.30
C VAL A 251 0.34 -2.35 14.28
N GLY A 252 0.82 -1.17 13.91
CA GLY A 252 1.65 -0.30 14.76
C GLY A 252 3.11 -0.75 14.93
N ILE A 253 3.61 -1.66 14.10
CA ILE A 253 5.02 -2.09 14.13
C ILE A 253 5.92 -1.05 13.48
N GLN A 254 7.00 -0.69 14.17
CA GLN A 254 8.04 0.22 13.67
C GLN A 254 9.34 -0.55 13.46
N ALA A 255 9.46 -1.23 12.32
CA ALA A 255 10.62 -2.04 11.98
C ALA A 255 11.63 -1.28 11.09
N LYS A 256 12.92 -1.59 11.24
CA LYS A 256 13.92 -1.25 10.22
C LYS A 256 13.86 -2.29 9.11
N LEU A 257 13.04 -2.02 8.11
CA LEU A 257 13.02 -2.83 6.90
C LEU A 257 14.34 -2.60 6.12
N GLN A 258 14.91 -3.67 5.54
CA GLN A 258 16.23 -3.62 4.88
C GLN A 258 16.07 -3.40 3.37
N HIS A 259 16.34 -2.19 2.89
CA HIS A 259 15.90 -1.79 1.54
C HIS A 259 17.00 -1.47 0.53
N ASP A 260 18.22 -1.20 0.99
CA ASP A 260 19.24 -0.51 0.17
C ASP A 260 19.63 -1.29 -1.09
N SER A 261 19.57 -2.63 -1.05
CA SER A 261 19.92 -3.48 -2.19
C SER A 261 18.93 -3.42 -3.35
N TYR A 262 17.70 -2.92 -3.14
CA TYR A 262 16.63 -2.99 -4.14
C TYR A 262 16.24 -1.65 -4.76
N ILE A 263 16.59 -0.52 -4.15
CA ILE A 263 16.23 0.83 -4.64
C ILE A 263 16.59 1.01 -6.12
N ALA A 264 17.80 0.63 -6.53
CA ALA A 264 18.25 0.73 -7.91
C ALA A 264 17.38 -0.10 -8.88
N SER A 265 16.97 -1.31 -8.46
CA SER A 265 16.08 -2.15 -9.27
C SER A 265 14.66 -1.58 -9.35
N TRP A 266 14.13 -1.03 -8.27
CA TRP A 266 12.81 -0.39 -8.26
C TRP A 266 12.80 0.86 -9.14
N LEU A 267 13.81 1.73 -9.03
CA LEU A 267 13.96 2.91 -9.89
C LEU A 267 13.90 2.51 -11.38
N LYS A 268 14.61 1.45 -11.77
CA LYS A 268 14.57 0.93 -13.15
C LYS A 268 13.16 0.51 -13.56
N VAL A 269 12.44 -0.23 -12.72
CA VAL A 269 11.05 -0.66 -12.98
C VAL A 269 10.13 0.55 -13.14
N LEU A 270 10.22 1.53 -12.24
CA LEU A 270 9.37 2.72 -12.24
C LEU A 270 9.67 3.66 -13.42
N GLN A 271 10.93 3.79 -13.83
CA GLN A 271 11.33 4.59 -15.00
C GLN A 271 10.87 3.96 -16.33
N GLN A 272 10.73 2.63 -16.37
CA GLN A 272 10.30 1.91 -17.57
C GLN A 272 8.77 1.85 -17.72
N ASP A 273 8.02 1.88 -16.60
CA ASP A 273 6.57 1.85 -16.61
C ASP A 273 5.96 2.78 -15.55
N LYS A 274 5.38 3.89 -16.02
CA LYS A 274 4.61 4.86 -15.20
C LYS A 274 3.37 4.27 -14.49
N LYS A 275 2.95 3.05 -14.84
CA LYS A 275 1.86 2.35 -14.15
C LYS A 275 2.36 1.35 -13.12
N ALA A 276 3.67 1.08 -13.06
CA ALA A 276 4.23 0.07 -12.18
C ALA A 276 3.92 0.34 -10.71
N ILE A 277 4.07 1.57 -10.24
CA ILE A 277 3.79 1.91 -8.83
C ILE A 277 2.30 1.73 -8.47
N PHE A 278 1.38 2.02 -9.40
CA PHE A 278 -0.05 1.81 -9.20
C PHE A 278 -0.39 0.32 -9.12
N ARG A 279 0.26 -0.50 -9.95
CA ARG A 279 0.09 -1.96 -9.93
C ARG A 279 0.68 -2.55 -8.64
N ALA A 280 1.90 -2.16 -8.29
CA ALA A 280 2.59 -2.66 -7.11
C ALA A 280 1.83 -2.31 -5.83
N SER A 281 1.44 -1.04 -5.67
CA SER A 281 0.64 -0.59 -4.52
C SER A 281 -0.74 -1.23 -4.44
N GLY A 282 -1.38 -1.51 -5.59
CA GLY A 282 -2.65 -2.24 -5.62
C GLY A 282 -2.50 -3.70 -5.18
N LEU A 283 -1.44 -4.38 -5.61
CA LEU A 283 -1.15 -5.76 -5.19
C LEU A 283 -0.75 -5.81 -3.70
N ALA A 284 0.05 -4.85 -3.24
CA ALA A 284 0.44 -4.70 -1.84
C ALA A 284 -0.79 -4.44 -0.95
N ARG A 285 -1.71 -3.58 -1.39
CA ARG A 285 -2.99 -3.37 -0.72
C ARG A 285 -3.77 -4.67 -0.62
N ASN A 286 -3.96 -5.39 -1.72
CA ASN A 286 -4.73 -6.64 -1.71
C ASN A 286 -4.10 -7.69 -0.78
N ALA A 287 -2.76 -7.75 -0.70
CA ALA A 287 -2.06 -8.62 0.26
C ALA A 287 -2.31 -8.21 1.71
N CYS A 288 -2.25 -6.91 2.00
CA CYS A 288 -2.54 -6.36 3.32
C CYS A 288 -4.00 -6.63 3.74
N GLU A 289 -4.95 -6.36 2.85
CA GLU A 289 -6.38 -6.62 3.05
C GLU A 289 -6.63 -8.10 3.32
N TYR A 290 -6.09 -8.99 2.50
CA TYR A 290 -6.21 -10.43 2.67
C TYR A 290 -5.78 -10.86 4.08
N LEU A 291 -4.61 -10.42 4.54
CA LEU A 291 -4.08 -10.82 5.85
C LEU A 291 -4.87 -10.23 7.03
N LEU A 292 -5.28 -8.96 6.94
CA LEU A 292 -6.03 -8.27 8.00
C LEU A 292 -7.48 -8.78 8.10
N GLU A 293 -8.12 -9.13 6.97
CA GLU A 293 -9.45 -9.75 6.96
C GLU A 293 -9.43 -11.13 7.65
N GLN A 294 -8.42 -11.97 7.37
CA GLN A 294 -8.25 -13.24 8.08
C GLN A 294 -8.03 -13.02 9.59
N ALA A 295 -7.35 -11.94 9.96
CA ALA A 295 -7.12 -11.57 11.35
C ALA A 295 -8.36 -11.02 12.08
N GLN A 296 -9.50 -10.85 11.39
CA GLN A 296 -10.72 -10.21 11.91
C GLN A 296 -10.48 -8.78 12.45
N GLN A 297 -9.49 -8.08 11.91
CA GLN A 297 -9.31 -6.66 12.25
C GLN A 297 -10.29 -5.81 11.43
N PRO A 298 -11.04 -4.88 12.05
CA PRO A 298 -12.00 -4.05 11.33
C PRO A 298 -11.28 -3.12 10.35
N LEU A 299 -11.31 -3.46 9.06
CA LEU A 299 -10.85 -2.62 7.97
C LEU A 299 -12.00 -1.71 7.51
N ALA A 300 -12.08 -0.49 8.05
CA ALA A 300 -12.92 0.54 7.46
C ALA A 300 -12.13 1.22 6.32
N LEU A 301 -12.24 0.72 5.09
CA LEU A 301 -11.49 1.27 3.94
C LEU A 301 -12.29 2.32 3.17
N SER A 302 -11.60 3.36 2.68
CA SER A 302 -12.19 4.36 1.79
C SER A 302 -12.38 3.77 0.40
N ALA A 303 -13.51 4.03 -0.27
CA ALA A 303 -13.70 3.65 -1.67
C ALA A 303 -12.75 4.43 -2.61
#